data_AF-A0A950ASA4-F1
#
_entry.id   AF-A0A950ASA4-F1
#
_cell.length_a   1.000
_cell.length_b   1.000
_cell.length_c   1.000
_cell.angle_alpha   90.00
_cell.angle_beta   90.00
_cell.angle_gamma   90.00
#
_symmetry.space_group_name_H-M   'P 1'
#
loop_
_entity.id
_entity.type
_entity.pdbx_description
1 polymer ?
#
loop_
_entity_poly.entity_id
_entity_poly.type
_entity_poly.pdbx_seq_one_letter_code
_entity_poly.pdbx_strand_id
1 'polypeptide(L)'
;MKRSSLHIEHLETRSLLASGVSGAVPPPSLTLQITPSSDPAHDGVVFQNRLSVSGETTPRAIVQLAPSSDRRFSLRTRADAAGHFQFTLKVPDGQTTITARAIVPTGQQATASLNVTCGNSVINWNAAALQAIRVDNTPPPQAARNLAMVQAAVFDAVNAIVPTAEEYHATLTARSGSSIDAAVAQAAHDVLMSLYPRQASTFDAELAASLARPIPGPSLKQGIAVGRSAAQQILAWRSNDGANAHIPYTPGTAPGQWRPTPPGFLPALDPQWPDVTPFAMITGSQFRPGPPPALGSPDYNAAVSQVESLGGVDSTTRTPDQTQIALFWSDGAGTDTPPGHWNAIAEQVAMQEKDSVARDARLFAQLDIALADAGIAAWDAKYAYNFWRPITVIQQTDPTWKPLITTPNFPSYVSGHSTFSGAAEVVLSSFFGPNVTFSATSDGLPGVTRTFTSFAQAADEAGMSRIYGGIHYSFDNTTGLAMGRALGQYVVDNVLLPPKTP
;
A
#
# COMPACT_ATOMS: atom_id res chain seq x y z
N MET A 1 48.39 11.55 -58.91
CA MET A 1 48.55 10.25 -59.60
C MET A 1 47.64 9.22 -58.93
N LYS A 2 46.97 8.41 -59.76
CA LYS A 2 46.16 7.17 -59.56
C LYS A 2 46.44 6.39 -58.24
N ARG A 3 45.42 6.05 -57.43
CA ARG A 3 44.46 4.88 -57.41
C ARG A 3 44.91 3.68 -56.56
N SER A 4 44.01 3.32 -55.62
CA SER A 4 43.41 1.97 -55.41
C SER A 4 44.05 0.90 -54.51
N SER A 5 43.13 0.29 -53.74
CA SER A 5 43.11 -0.76 -52.72
C SER A 5 43.58 -2.18 -53.11
N LEU A 6 43.79 -3.04 -52.08
CA LEU A 6 43.38 -4.47 -51.88
C LEU A 6 44.34 -5.13 -50.84
N HIS A 7 43.94 -5.62 -49.66
CA HIS A 7 43.25 -6.86 -49.25
C HIS A 7 44.00 -8.18 -49.55
N ILE A 8 43.78 -9.21 -48.68
CA ILE A 8 44.24 -10.64 -48.70
C ILE A 8 45.47 -10.91 -47.79
N GLU A 9 45.61 -11.90 -46.89
CA GLU A 9 44.88 -13.11 -46.45
C GLU A 9 45.45 -13.52 -45.06
N HIS A 10 44.65 -14.14 -44.19
CA HIS A 10 45.17 -14.90 -43.04
C HIS A 10 44.77 -16.37 -43.18
N LEU A 11 45.79 -17.24 -43.24
CA LEU A 11 45.70 -18.69 -43.34
C LEU A 11 45.17 -19.36 -42.06
N GLU A 12 44.31 -20.36 -42.27
CA GLU A 12 43.68 -21.25 -41.31
C GLU A 12 44.68 -22.15 -40.54
N THR A 13 44.28 -22.62 -39.35
CA THR A 13 44.31 -24.08 -39.10
C THR A 13 43.23 -24.51 -38.11
N ARG A 14 42.52 -25.57 -38.51
CA ARG A 14 41.28 -26.11 -37.95
C ARG A 14 41.44 -26.76 -36.57
N SER A 15 40.42 -26.63 -35.73
CA SER A 15 39.98 -27.70 -34.84
C SER A 15 38.46 -27.88 -34.99
N LEU A 16 38.08 -29.08 -35.42
CA LEU A 16 36.72 -29.57 -35.52
C LEU A 16 36.15 -29.76 -34.11
N LEU A 17 35.15 -28.97 -33.73
CA LEU A 17 34.19 -29.34 -32.69
C LEU A 17 32.81 -29.40 -33.32
N ALA A 18 32.20 -30.56 -33.16
CA ALA A 18 30.92 -30.94 -33.72
C ALA A 18 29.82 -29.94 -33.35
N SER A 19 29.12 -29.48 -34.39
CA SER A 19 27.85 -28.76 -34.29
C SER A 19 26.77 -29.67 -33.71
N GLY A 20 26.71 -29.72 -32.38
CA GLY A 20 25.53 -30.14 -31.64
C GLY A 20 24.71 -28.92 -31.25
N VAL A 21 24.01 -28.29 -32.21
CA VAL A 21 22.93 -27.37 -31.87
C VAL A 21 21.80 -28.22 -31.31
N SER A 22 21.83 -28.43 -29.99
CA SER A 22 20.64 -28.76 -29.23
C SER A 22 19.63 -27.64 -29.51
N GLY A 23 18.68 -27.89 -30.40
CA GLY A 23 17.48 -27.07 -30.55
C GLY A 23 16.66 -27.20 -29.28
N ALA A 24 17.08 -26.54 -28.21
CA ALA A 24 16.32 -26.47 -26.99
C ALA A 24 15.03 -25.71 -27.31
N VAL A 25 13.91 -26.44 -27.33
CA VAL A 25 12.58 -25.84 -27.44
C VAL A 25 12.45 -24.84 -26.28
N PRO A 26 12.16 -23.55 -26.55
CA PRO A 26 12.00 -22.57 -25.49
C PRO A 26 10.92 -23.04 -24.50
N PRO A 27 11.11 -22.82 -23.19
CA PRO A 27 10.14 -23.24 -22.20
C PRO A 27 8.78 -22.60 -22.51
N PRO A 28 7.67 -23.32 -22.32
CA PRO A 28 6.35 -22.77 -22.56
C PRO A 28 6.11 -21.58 -21.63
N SER A 29 5.56 -20.49 -22.17
CA SER A 29 5.10 -19.33 -21.41
C SER A 29 3.60 -19.44 -21.14
N LEU A 30 3.16 -18.89 -20.00
CA LEU A 30 1.75 -18.75 -19.65
C LEU A 30 1.57 -17.43 -18.90
N THR A 31 0.67 -16.58 -19.40
CA THR A 31 0.19 -15.41 -18.67
C THR A 31 -1.23 -15.65 -18.18
N LEU A 32 -1.63 -14.97 -17.11
CA LEU A 32 -2.97 -15.05 -16.54
C LEU A 32 -3.34 -13.71 -15.95
N GLN A 33 -4.52 -13.20 -16.28
CA GLN A 33 -5.04 -11.92 -15.78
C GLN A 33 -6.57 -11.98 -15.64
N ILE A 34 -7.12 -11.19 -14.72
CA ILE A 34 -8.56 -10.91 -14.69
C ILE A 34 -8.86 -9.94 -15.84
N THR A 35 -9.93 -10.17 -16.59
CA THR A 35 -10.25 -9.29 -17.72
C THR A 35 -10.67 -7.91 -17.22
N PRO A 36 -10.40 -6.81 -17.98
CA PRO A 36 -10.81 -5.45 -17.59
C PRO A 36 -12.29 -5.27 -17.27
N SER A 37 -13.17 -6.14 -17.79
CA SER A 37 -14.60 -6.12 -17.49
C SER A 37 -14.98 -6.67 -16.10
N SER A 38 -14.08 -7.42 -15.47
CA SER A 38 -14.23 -7.99 -14.13
C SER A 38 -13.34 -7.32 -13.10
N ASP A 39 -12.25 -6.70 -13.54
CA ASP A 39 -11.26 -5.97 -12.75
C ASP A 39 -10.71 -4.80 -13.60
N PRO A 40 -11.41 -3.65 -13.64
CA PRO A 40 -10.99 -2.47 -14.41
C PRO A 40 -9.72 -1.83 -13.86
N ALA A 41 -9.45 -1.97 -12.55
CA ALA A 41 -8.30 -1.41 -11.86
C ALA A 41 -7.02 -2.23 -12.05
N HIS A 42 -7.16 -3.49 -12.47
CA HIS A 42 -6.07 -4.47 -12.62
C HIS A 42 -5.34 -4.77 -11.31
N ASP A 43 -6.05 -4.71 -10.18
CA ASP A 43 -5.51 -4.90 -8.84
C ASP A 43 -5.84 -6.27 -8.24
N GLY A 44 -6.59 -7.11 -8.97
CA GLY A 44 -7.03 -8.41 -8.51
C GLY A 44 -8.26 -8.37 -7.61
N VAL A 45 -8.86 -7.20 -7.36
CA VAL A 45 -10.02 -7.03 -6.50
C VAL A 45 -11.28 -6.89 -7.36
N VAL A 46 -12.36 -7.59 -6.98
CA VAL A 46 -13.51 -7.78 -7.86
C VAL A 46 -14.84 -7.64 -7.12
N PHE A 47 -15.83 -7.02 -7.78
CA PHE A 47 -17.18 -6.78 -7.24
C PHE A 47 -18.15 -7.92 -7.47
N GLN A 48 -17.85 -8.77 -8.43
CA GLN A 48 -18.72 -9.86 -8.81
C GLN A 48 -18.01 -11.16 -8.54
N ASN A 49 -18.70 -12.05 -7.84
CA ASN A 49 -18.21 -13.40 -7.65
C ASN A 49 -18.16 -14.20 -8.96
N ARG A 50 -18.68 -13.68 -10.08
CA ARG A 50 -18.56 -14.27 -11.42
C ARG A 50 -17.54 -13.46 -12.23
N LEU A 51 -16.43 -14.11 -12.57
CA LEU A 51 -15.27 -13.46 -13.18
C LEU A 51 -14.98 -14.01 -14.55
N SER A 52 -14.40 -13.15 -15.37
CA SER A 52 -13.74 -13.52 -16.61
C SER A 52 -12.23 -13.40 -16.43
N VAL A 53 -11.51 -14.48 -16.75
CA VAL A 53 -10.05 -14.57 -16.65
C VAL A 53 -9.50 -14.96 -18.01
N SER A 54 -8.46 -14.27 -18.47
CA SER A 54 -7.83 -14.52 -19.76
C SER A 54 -6.31 -14.63 -19.64
N GLY A 55 -5.67 -15.02 -20.73
CA GLY A 55 -4.23 -15.07 -20.81
C GLY A 55 -3.74 -15.55 -22.17
N GLU A 56 -2.43 -15.67 -22.26
CA GLU A 56 -1.71 -16.11 -23.46
C GLU A 56 -0.79 -17.29 -23.12
N THR A 57 -0.67 -18.21 -24.05
CA THR A 57 0.20 -19.39 -23.96
C THR A 57 0.57 -19.84 -25.37
N THR A 58 1.41 -20.88 -25.50
CA THR A 58 1.66 -21.52 -26.80
C THR A 58 0.36 -21.86 -27.54
N PRO A 59 0.25 -21.55 -28.86
CA PRO A 59 -0.92 -21.87 -29.67
C PRO A 59 -1.39 -23.32 -29.50
N ARG A 60 -2.71 -23.50 -29.44
CA ARG A 60 -3.36 -24.81 -29.28
C ARG A 60 -3.05 -25.57 -27.99
N ALA A 61 -2.33 -24.99 -27.03
CA ALA A 61 -2.12 -25.59 -25.71
C ALA A 61 -3.45 -25.87 -25.01
N ILE A 62 -3.49 -26.95 -24.23
CA ILE A 62 -4.61 -27.23 -23.33
C ILE A 62 -4.38 -26.42 -22.06
N VAL A 63 -5.31 -25.54 -21.71
CA VAL A 63 -5.24 -24.76 -20.48
C VAL A 63 -6.24 -25.32 -19.47
N GLN A 64 -5.79 -25.51 -18.24
CA GLN A 64 -6.59 -25.98 -17.12
C GLN A 64 -6.57 -24.91 -16.02
N LEU A 65 -7.70 -24.66 -15.37
CA LEU A 65 -7.84 -23.67 -14.30
C LEU A 65 -8.30 -24.33 -12.99
N ALA A 66 -7.68 -23.94 -11.88
CA ALA A 66 -8.03 -24.30 -10.50
C ALA A 66 -8.30 -23.01 -9.71
N PRO A 67 -9.58 -22.69 -9.40
CA PRO A 67 -9.95 -21.48 -8.67
C PRO A 67 -9.89 -21.65 -7.14
N SER A 68 -9.11 -22.61 -6.64
CA SER A 68 -9.05 -22.96 -5.22
C SER A 68 -7.63 -23.38 -4.84
N SER A 69 -7.29 -23.17 -3.56
CA SER A 69 -6.01 -23.57 -2.96
C SER A 69 -5.79 -25.09 -2.97
N ASP A 70 -6.85 -25.89 -3.17
CA ASP A 70 -6.75 -27.34 -3.30
C ASP A 70 -6.10 -27.81 -4.63
N ARG A 71 -5.79 -26.88 -5.54
CA ARG A 71 -5.17 -27.10 -6.87
C ARG A 71 -5.90 -28.16 -7.71
N ARG A 72 -7.18 -28.41 -7.46
CA ARG A 72 -8.00 -29.29 -8.30
C ARG A 72 -8.45 -28.53 -9.54
N PHE A 73 -7.81 -28.81 -10.66
CA PHE A 73 -8.18 -28.24 -11.96
C PHE A 73 -9.57 -28.70 -12.39
N SER A 74 -10.54 -27.79 -12.33
CA SER A 74 -11.96 -28.08 -12.58
C SER A 74 -12.46 -27.50 -13.91
N LEU A 75 -11.76 -26.52 -14.48
CA LEU A 75 -12.08 -25.95 -15.79
C LEU A 75 -10.98 -26.26 -16.80
N ARG A 76 -11.37 -26.42 -18.07
CA ARG A 76 -10.44 -26.71 -19.17
C ARG A 76 -10.88 -26.02 -20.45
N THR A 77 -9.93 -25.44 -21.17
CA THR A 77 -10.12 -24.90 -22.52
C THR A 77 -8.90 -25.22 -23.39
N ARG A 78 -8.97 -24.85 -24.66
CA ARG A 78 -7.83 -24.91 -25.59
C ARG A 78 -7.55 -23.49 -26.07
N ALA A 79 -6.28 -23.09 -26.00
CA ALA A 79 -5.84 -21.83 -26.57
C ALA A 79 -6.07 -21.80 -28.10
N ASP A 80 -6.39 -20.63 -28.64
CA ASP A 80 -6.65 -20.47 -30.06
C ASP A 80 -5.36 -20.57 -30.92
N ALA A 81 -5.45 -20.17 -32.19
CA ALA A 81 -4.31 -20.20 -33.10
C ALA A 81 -3.25 -19.12 -32.79
N ALA A 82 -3.63 -18.06 -32.09
CA ALA A 82 -2.73 -17.01 -31.62
C ALA A 82 -2.21 -17.27 -30.20
N GLY A 83 -2.80 -18.21 -29.47
CA GLY A 83 -2.39 -18.57 -28.11
C GLY A 83 -3.28 -17.99 -27.01
N HIS A 84 -4.37 -17.32 -27.35
CA HIS A 84 -5.27 -16.71 -26.38
C HIS A 84 -6.26 -17.73 -25.81
N PHE A 85 -6.63 -17.55 -24.54
CA PHE A 85 -7.67 -18.32 -23.88
C PHE A 85 -8.45 -17.45 -22.90
N GLN A 86 -9.65 -17.92 -22.54
CA GLN A 86 -10.51 -17.27 -21.57
C GLN A 86 -11.35 -18.29 -20.80
N PHE A 87 -11.62 -18.00 -19.53
CA PHE A 87 -12.52 -18.72 -18.65
C PHE A 87 -13.57 -17.76 -18.06
N THR A 88 -14.76 -18.30 -17.78
CA THR A 88 -15.70 -17.69 -16.86
C THR A 88 -15.86 -18.61 -15.67
N LEU A 89 -15.68 -18.09 -14.47
CA LEU A 89 -15.73 -18.87 -13.23
C LEU A 89 -16.49 -18.10 -12.14
N LYS A 90 -16.90 -18.83 -11.10
CA LYS A 90 -17.32 -18.21 -9.85
C LYS A 90 -16.23 -18.38 -8.79
N VAL A 91 -15.92 -17.32 -8.07
CA VAL A 91 -15.04 -17.34 -6.89
C VAL A 91 -15.90 -17.14 -5.63
N PRO A 92 -15.51 -17.71 -4.47
CA PRO A 92 -16.14 -17.35 -3.20
C PRO A 92 -15.78 -15.91 -2.81
N ASP A 93 -16.55 -15.34 -1.87
CA ASP A 93 -16.17 -14.10 -1.20
C ASP A 93 -14.84 -14.31 -0.42
N GLY A 94 -14.03 -13.26 -0.34
CA GLY A 94 -12.69 -13.29 0.23
C GLY A 94 -11.59 -13.57 -0.80
N GLN A 95 -10.40 -13.92 -0.31
CA GLN A 95 -9.22 -14.12 -1.16
C GLN A 95 -9.20 -15.53 -1.77
N THR A 96 -8.97 -15.61 -3.08
CA THR A 96 -8.92 -16.84 -3.87
C THR A 96 -7.71 -16.81 -4.81
N THR A 97 -6.79 -17.76 -4.67
CA THR A 97 -5.73 -17.96 -5.67
C THR A 97 -6.26 -18.78 -6.83
N ILE A 98 -6.28 -18.19 -8.03
CA ILE A 98 -6.57 -18.88 -9.28
C ILE A 98 -5.25 -19.35 -9.88
N THR A 99 -5.12 -20.66 -10.10
CA THR A 99 -3.94 -21.26 -10.76
C THR A 99 -4.32 -21.79 -12.13
N ALA A 100 -3.60 -21.36 -13.16
CA ALA A 100 -3.68 -21.88 -14.51
C ALA A 100 -2.48 -22.77 -14.83
N ARG A 101 -2.74 -23.84 -15.57
CA ARG A 101 -1.71 -24.74 -16.11
C ARG A 101 -1.93 -24.93 -17.60
N ALA A 102 -0.93 -24.60 -18.41
CA ALA A 102 -0.91 -24.87 -19.83
C ALA A 102 -0.09 -26.12 -20.13
N ILE A 103 -0.64 -27.02 -20.94
CA ILE A 103 0.01 -28.22 -21.47
C ILE A 103 0.14 -28.03 -22.97
N VAL A 104 1.36 -27.79 -23.44
CA VAL A 104 1.62 -27.53 -24.86
C VAL A 104 1.61 -28.84 -25.67
N PRO A 105 1.49 -28.80 -27.01
CA PRO A 105 1.42 -30.01 -27.83
C PRO A 105 2.61 -30.97 -27.66
N THR A 106 3.79 -30.46 -27.29
CA THR A 106 5.00 -31.26 -27.00
C THR A 106 4.98 -31.94 -25.62
N GLY A 107 3.95 -31.68 -24.81
CA GLY A 107 3.79 -32.25 -23.46
C GLY A 107 4.43 -31.43 -22.34
N GLN A 108 5.20 -30.38 -22.65
CA GLN A 108 5.75 -29.46 -21.65
C GLN A 108 4.63 -28.66 -20.95
N GLN A 109 4.92 -28.14 -19.76
CA GLN A 109 3.93 -27.44 -18.93
C GLN A 109 4.43 -26.08 -18.47
N ALA A 110 3.50 -25.13 -18.36
CA ALA A 110 3.69 -23.83 -17.73
C ALA A 110 2.57 -23.59 -16.72
N THR A 111 2.88 -22.89 -15.62
CA THR A 111 1.90 -22.54 -14.57
C THR A 111 1.95 -21.03 -14.32
N ALA A 112 0.79 -20.42 -14.13
CA ALA A 112 0.65 -19.04 -13.69
C ALA A 112 -0.44 -18.99 -12.62
N SER A 113 -0.29 -18.08 -11.66
CA SER A 113 -1.30 -17.87 -10.62
C SER A 113 -1.60 -16.39 -10.49
N LEU A 114 -2.84 -16.07 -10.18
CA LEU A 114 -3.26 -14.74 -9.76
C LEU A 114 -4.08 -14.85 -8.49
N ASN A 115 -3.98 -13.85 -7.63
CA ASN A 115 -4.82 -13.73 -6.45
C ASN A 115 -6.01 -12.86 -6.81
N VAL A 116 -7.20 -13.32 -6.44
CA VAL A 116 -8.44 -12.56 -6.57
C VAL A 116 -8.97 -12.27 -5.18
N THR A 117 -9.41 -11.05 -4.95
CA THR A 117 -10.14 -10.66 -3.76
C THR A 117 -11.58 -10.32 -4.13
N CYS A 118 -12.54 -11.15 -3.72
CA CYS A 118 -13.97 -10.83 -3.86
C CYS A 118 -14.47 -10.22 -2.53
N GLY A 119 -14.22 -8.92 -2.34
CA GLY A 119 -14.60 -8.18 -1.14
C GLY A 119 -16.02 -7.58 -1.23
N ASN A 120 -16.40 -6.85 -0.18
CA ASN A 120 -17.58 -6.00 -0.24
C ASN A 120 -17.24 -4.63 -0.85
N SER A 121 -18.24 -3.76 -1.03
CA SER A 121 -18.04 -2.45 -1.69
C SER A 121 -17.00 -1.58 -1.00
N VAL A 122 -16.85 -1.63 0.33
CA VAL A 122 -15.84 -0.83 1.06
C VAL A 122 -14.43 -1.34 0.76
N ILE A 123 -14.21 -2.66 0.88
CA ILE A 123 -12.91 -3.29 0.59
C ILE A 123 -12.48 -3.01 -0.86
N ASN A 124 -13.41 -3.10 -1.81
CA ASN A 124 -13.05 -2.91 -3.21
C ASN A 124 -12.68 -1.46 -3.53
N TRP A 125 -13.41 -0.49 -2.99
CA TRP A 125 -13.06 0.93 -3.18
C TRP A 125 -11.83 1.35 -2.37
N ASN A 126 -11.51 0.65 -1.27
CA ASN A 126 -10.22 0.78 -0.60
C ASN A 126 -9.07 0.30 -1.50
N ALA A 127 -9.20 -0.87 -2.11
CA ALA A 127 -8.21 -1.39 -3.05
C ALA A 127 -7.97 -0.44 -4.23
N ALA A 128 -9.04 0.14 -4.79
CA ALA A 128 -8.95 1.16 -5.83
C ALA A 128 -8.16 2.41 -5.34
N ALA A 129 -8.34 2.82 -4.08
CA ALA A 129 -7.56 3.92 -3.49
C ALA A 129 -6.08 3.56 -3.31
N LEU A 130 -5.77 2.33 -2.87
CA LEU A 130 -4.39 1.83 -2.77
C LEU A 130 -3.72 1.75 -4.14
N GLN A 131 -4.45 1.30 -5.16
CA GLN A 131 -3.96 1.29 -6.54
C GLN A 131 -3.71 2.71 -7.07
N ALA A 132 -4.57 3.67 -6.72
CA ALA A 132 -4.35 5.06 -7.08
C ALA A 132 -3.06 5.62 -6.46
N ILE A 133 -2.78 5.28 -5.20
CA ILE A 133 -1.54 5.65 -4.51
C ILE A 133 -0.31 5.11 -5.23
N ARG A 134 -0.33 3.81 -5.61
CA ARG A 134 0.75 3.15 -6.36
C ARG A 134 1.03 3.86 -7.68
N VAL A 135 -0.02 4.06 -8.49
CA VAL A 135 0.09 4.66 -9.83
C VAL A 135 0.62 6.09 -9.77
N ASP A 136 0.15 6.89 -8.83
CA ASP A 136 0.57 8.28 -8.70
C ASP A 136 1.88 8.46 -7.91
N ASN A 137 2.45 7.38 -7.36
CA ASN A 137 3.61 7.42 -6.46
C ASN A 137 3.38 8.40 -5.29
N THR A 138 2.19 8.35 -4.69
CA THR A 138 1.78 9.33 -3.67
C THR A 138 2.69 9.22 -2.44
N PRO A 139 3.29 10.32 -1.93
CA PRO A 139 4.12 10.26 -0.73
C PRO A 139 3.33 9.82 0.51
N PRO A 140 3.97 9.18 1.51
CA PRO A 140 3.28 8.61 2.68
C PRO A 140 2.32 9.56 3.43
N PRO A 141 2.69 10.82 3.76
CA PRO A 141 1.78 11.67 4.51
C PRO A 141 0.53 12.03 3.68
N GLN A 142 0.71 12.28 2.38
CA GLN A 142 -0.39 12.57 1.46
C GLN A 142 -1.26 11.34 1.17
N ALA A 143 -0.67 10.14 1.07
CA ALA A 143 -1.41 8.89 0.94
C ALA A 143 -2.34 8.66 2.14
N ALA A 144 -1.83 8.83 3.36
CA ALA A 144 -2.64 8.70 4.58
C ALA A 144 -3.82 9.69 4.61
N ARG A 145 -3.58 10.96 4.25
CA ARG A 145 -4.65 11.97 4.13
C ARG A 145 -5.69 11.59 3.08
N ASN A 146 -5.25 11.12 1.91
CA ASN A 146 -6.15 10.78 0.81
C ASN A 146 -7.06 9.60 1.19
N LEU A 147 -6.50 8.57 1.83
CA LEU A 147 -7.27 7.45 2.37
C LEU A 147 -8.28 7.91 3.42
N ALA A 148 -7.88 8.78 4.36
CA ALA A 148 -8.78 9.32 5.38
C ALA A 148 -9.97 10.08 4.78
N MET A 149 -9.75 10.85 3.71
CA MET A 149 -10.83 11.55 3.01
C MET A 149 -11.80 10.59 2.32
N VAL A 150 -11.27 9.56 1.64
CA VAL A 150 -12.10 8.55 0.97
C VAL A 150 -12.93 7.79 2.00
N GLN A 151 -12.30 7.27 3.05
CA GLN A 151 -12.96 6.42 4.02
C GLN A 151 -13.89 7.20 4.94
N ALA A 152 -13.61 8.46 5.26
CA ALA A 152 -14.56 9.33 5.96
C ALA A 152 -15.85 9.52 5.15
N ALA A 153 -15.75 9.79 3.84
CA ALA A 153 -16.92 9.96 2.98
C ALA A 153 -17.72 8.66 2.85
N VAL A 154 -17.02 7.53 2.70
CA VAL A 154 -17.63 6.19 2.68
C VAL A 154 -18.35 5.90 4.00
N PHE A 155 -17.69 6.14 5.14
CA PHE A 155 -18.27 5.93 6.47
C PHE A 155 -19.53 6.76 6.68
N ASP A 156 -19.49 8.08 6.46
CA ASP A 156 -20.66 8.93 6.68
C ASP A 156 -21.83 8.52 5.76
N ALA A 157 -21.54 8.15 4.51
CA ALA A 157 -22.55 7.65 3.57
C ALA A 157 -23.21 6.34 4.04
N VAL A 158 -22.42 5.40 4.56
CA VAL A 158 -22.93 4.12 5.10
C VAL A 158 -23.67 4.35 6.41
N ASN A 159 -23.11 5.13 7.32
CA ASN A 159 -23.67 5.41 8.64
C ASN A 159 -25.01 6.16 8.54
N ALA A 160 -25.19 7.00 7.52
CA ALA A 160 -26.48 7.65 7.24
C ALA A 160 -27.60 6.65 6.89
N ILE A 161 -27.26 5.50 6.28
CA ILE A 161 -28.22 4.46 5.88
C ILE A 161 -28.38 3.42 6.98
N VAL A 162 -27.27 3.02 7.61
CA VAL A 162 -27.20 2.05 8.71
C VAL A 162 -26.39 2.66 9.86
N PRO A 163 -27.04 3.38 10.78
CA PRO A 163 -26.34 4.04 11.89
C PRO A 163 -25.72 3.00 12.82
N THR A 164 -24.39 3.01 12.91
CA THR A 164 -23.61 2.13 13.80
C THR A 164 -22.67 2.90 14.73
N ALA A 165 -22.48 4.19 14.49
CA ALA A 165 -21.64 5.09 15.28
C ALA A 165 -22.10 6.55 15.15
N GLU A 166 -21.51 7.44 15.95
CA GLU A 166 -21.62 8.89 15.76
C GLU A 166 -21.17 9.29 14.35
N GLU A 167 -21.85 10.27 13.74
CA GLU A 167 -21.44 10.87 12.46
C GLU A 167 -20.03 11.44 12.60
N TYR A 168 -19.22 11.33 11.54
CA TYR A 168 -17.87 11.88 11.57
C TYR A 168 -17.87 13.37 11.23
N HIS A 169 -18.33 13.70 10.03
CA HIS A 169 -18.33 15.09 9.55
C HIS A 169 -19.60 15.45 8.78
N ALA A 170 -19.99 14.62 7.80
CA ALA A 170 -21.13 14.92 6.95
C ALA A 170 -22.43 14.55 7.66
N THR A 171 -23.27 15.56 7.92
CA THR A 171 -24.65 15.32 8.38
C THR A 171 -25.54 15.04 7.18
N LEU A 172 -26.07 13.82 7.12
CA LEU A 172 -26.76 13.28 5.96
C LEU A 172 -28.14 12.74 6.35
N THR A 173 -29.09 12.82 5.43
CA THR A 173 -30.40 12.16 5.58
C THR A 173 -30.54 11.11 4.50
N ALA A 174 -30.58 9.84 4.89
CA ALA A 174 -30.89 8.75 3.97
C ALA A 174 -32.32 8.24 4.16
N ARG A 175 -32.93 7.76 3.07
CA ARG A 175 -34.24 7.10 3.12
C ARG A 175 -34.06 5.62 3.41
N SER A 176 -34.99 5.03 4.15
CA SER A 176 -35.04 3.58 4.36
C SER A 176 -35.07 2.85 3.01
N GLY A 177 -34.16 1.90 2.81
CA GLY A 177 -34.03 1.15 1.56
C GLY A 177 -33.10 1.79 0.51
N SER A 178 -32.35 2.84 0.87
CA SER A 178 -31.21 3.32 0.07
C SER A 178 -30.17 2.22 -0.09
N SER A 179 -29.56 2.10 -1.27
CA SER A 179 -28.51 1.10 -1.49
C SER A 179 -27.18 1.53 -0.85
N ILE A 180 -26.68 0.74 0.10
CA ILE A 180 -25.38 0.95 0.75
C ILE A 180 -24.26 0.88 -0.29
N ASP A 181 -24.26 -0.14 -1.15
CA ASP A 181 -23.21 -0.32 -2.16
C ASP A 181 -23.13 0.84 -3.17
N ALA A 182 -24.28 1.39 -3.56
CA ALA A 182 -24.31 2.56 -4.44
C ALA A 182 -23.81 3.83 -3.72
N ALA A 183 -24.06 3.94 -2.41
CA ALA A 183 -23.58 5.06 -1.61
C ALA A 183 -22.06 4.99 -1.40
N VAL A 184 -21.52 3.82 -1.05
CA VAL A 184 -20.08 3.57 -0.96
C VAL A 184 -19.39 3.90 -2.28
N ALA A 185 -19.88 3.33 -3.38
CA ALA A 185 -19.27 3.49 -4.69
C ALA A 185 -19.26 4.96 -5.15
N GLN A 186 -20.38 5.66 -5.02
CA GLN A 186 -20.45 7.06 -5.41
C GLN A 186 -19.57 7.96 -4.50
N ALA A 187 -19.55 7.70 -3.19
CA ALA A 187 -18.73 8.46 -2.25
C ALA A 187 -17.24 8.32 -2.55
N ALA A 188 -16.75 7.09 -2.64
CA ALA A 188 -15.35 6.81 -2.93
C ALA A 188 -14.93 7.35 -4.30
N HIS A 189 -15.74 7.11 -5.33
CA HIS A 189 -15.52 7.62 -6.68
C HIS A 189 -15.31 9.14 -6.70
N ASP A 190 -16.26 9.90 -6.14
CA ASP A 190 -16.24 11.37 -6.24
C ASP A 190 -15.04 11.97 -5.49
N VAL A 191 -14.64 11.37 -4.36
CA VAL A 191 -13.42 11.77 -3.64
C VAL A 191 -12.16 11.41 -4.44
N LEU A 192 -12.05 10.17 -4.92
CA LEU A 192 -10.88 9.70 -5.69
C LEU A 192 -10.69 10.48 -7.00
N MET A 193 -11.77 10.80 -7.70
CA MET A 193 -11.75 11.66 -8.90
C MET A 193 -11.16 13.04 -8.61
N SER A 194 -11.44 13.60 -7.43
CA SER A 194 -10.89 14.89 -7.02
C SER A 194 -9.41 14.80 -6.61
N LEU A 195 -9.00 13.70 -5.97
CA LEU A 195 -7.64 13.52 -5.47
C LEU A 195 -6.67 13.04 -6.56
N TYR A 196 -7.16 12.24 -7.50
CA TYR A 196 -6.37 11.56 -8.54
C TYR A 196 -6.97 11.77 -9.94
N PRO A 197 -7.12 13.02 -10.42
CA PRO A 197 -7.84 13.33 -11.65
C PRO A 197 -7.25 12.68 -12.92
N ARG A 198 -5.96 12.31 -12.90
CA ARG A 198 -5.31 11.59 -14.02
C ARG A 198 -5.81 10.15 -14.21
N GLN A 199 -6.46 9.60 -13.19
CA GLN A 199 -6.98 8.23 -13.18
C GLN A 199 -8.50 8.19 -13.38
N ALA A 200 -9.10 9.29 -13.84
CA ALA A 200 -10.54 9.45 -13.94
C ALA A 200 -11.26 8.34 -14.70
N SER A 201 -10.71 7.91 -15.84
CA SER A 201 -11.29 6.83 -16.63
C SER A 201 -11.36 5.50 -15.88
N THR A 202 -10.40 5.25 -14.98
CA THR A 202 -10.37 4.04 -14.16
C THR A 202 -11.48 4.09 -13.12
N PHE A 203 -11.64 5.21 -12.42
CA PHE A 203 -12.70 5.36 -11.42
C PHE A 203 -14.10 5.37 -12.06
N ASP A 204 -14.27 6.03 -13.22
CA ASP A 204 -15.54 6.02 -13.95
C ASP A 204 -15.95 4.59 -14.34
N ALA A 205 -14.99 3.77 -14.79
CA ALA A 205 -15.22 2.36 -15.13
C ALA A 205 -15.58 1.52 -13.88
N GLU A 206 -14.90 1.77 -12.77
CA GLU A 206 -15.14 1.11 -11.49
C GLU A 206 -16.52 1.44 -10.91
N LEU A 207 -16.93 2.70 -10.99
CA LEU A 207 -18.27 3.15 -10.61
C LEU A 207 -19.33 2.48 -11.50
N ALA A 208 -19.12 2.47 -12.81
CA ALA A 208 -20.03 1.79 -13.73
C ALA A 208 -20.18 0.29 -13.39
N ALA A 209 -19.07 -0.40 -13.09
CA ALA A 209 -19.08 -1.80 -12.67
C ALA A 209 -19.81 -2.01 -11.34
N SER A 210 -19.56 -1.15 -10.35
CA SER A 210 -20.21 -1.17 -9.04
C SER A 210 -21.73 -1.01 -9.14
N LEU A 211 -22.20 -0.11 -10.01
CA LEU A 211 -23.62 0.24 -10.18
C LEU A 211 -24.38 -0.68 -11.15
N ALA A 212 -23.70 -1.53 -11.92
CA ALA A 212 -24.32 -2.49 -12.84
C ALA A 212 -25.05 -3.65 -12.14
N ARG A 213 -25.02 -3.71 -10.81
CA ARG A 213 -25.70 -4.73 -10.00
C ARG A 213 -27.22 -4.59 -10.11
N PRO A 214 -28.00 -5.69 -9.94
CA PRO A 214 -29.45 -5.67 -9.99
C PRO A 214 -30.05 -5.00 -8.74
N ILE A 215 -29.84 -3.68 -8.61
CA ILE A 215 -30.34 -2.84 -7.53
C ILE A 215 -31.65 -2.19 -8.01
N PRO A 216 -32.74 -2.19 -7.21
CA PRO A 216 -33.96 -1.49 -7.56
C PRO A 216 -33.69 -0.01 -7.86
N GLY A 217 -34.22 0.50 -8.98
CA GLY A 217 -33.94 1.86 -9.46
C GLY A 217 -34.11 2.98 -8.40
N PRO A 218 -35.15 2.98 -7.56
CA PRO A 218 -35.29 3.95 -6.47
C PRO A 218 -34.16 3.83 -5.41
N SER A 219 -33.82 2.62 -4.98
CA SER A 219 -32.75 2.36 -4.01
C SER A 219 -31.38 2.78 -4.53
N LEU A 220 -31.12 2.51 -5.82
CA LEU A 220 -29.90 2.92 -6.52
C LEU A 220 -29.75 4.44 -6.54
N LYS A 221 -30.78 5.16 -7.01
CA LYS A 221 -30.76 6.64 -7.08
C LYS A 221 -30.57 7.29 -5.71
N GLN A 222 -31.18 6.73 -4.67
CA GLN A 222 -31.05 7.23 -3.30
C GLN A 222 -29.65 6.98 -2.74
N GLY A 223 -29.08 5.79 -2.94
CA GLY A 223 -27.71 5.49 -2.54
C GLY A 223 -26.69 6.42 -3.20
N ILE A 224 -26.79 6.60 -4.53
CA ILE A 224 -25.95 7.56 -5.28
C ILE A 224 -26.06 8.97 -4.70
N ALA A 225 -27.28 9.45 -4.39
CA ALA A 225 -27.46 10.78 -3.83
C ALA A 225 -26.79 10.96 -2.46
N VAL A 226 -26.90 9.94 -1.59
CA VAL A 226 -26.24 9.93 -0.26
C VAL A 226 -24.72 9.96 -0.42
N GLY A 227 -24.16 9.05 -1.24
CA GLY A 227 -22.71 8.97 -1.46
C GLY A 227 -22.11 10.26 -2.04
N ARG A 228 -22.78 10.84 -3.03
CA ARG A 228 -22.38 12.13 -3.62
C ARG A 228 -22.38 13.26 -2.58
N SER A 229 -23.41 13.32 -1.74
CA SER A 229 -23.50 14.34 -0.70
C SER A 229 -22.37 14.18 0.34
N ALA A 230 -22.05 12.95 0.75
CA ALA A 230 -20.95 12.67 1.65
C ALA A 230 -19.60 13.15 1.07
N ALA A 231 -19.30 12.74 -0.18
CA ALA A 231 -18.07 13.15 -0.87
C ALA A 231 -17.94 14.67 -1.00
N GLN A 232 -19.01 15.36 -1.38
CA GLN A 232 -19.01 16.82 -1.52
C GLN A 232 -18.70 17.53 -0.21
N GLN A 233 -19.28 17.08 0.91
CA GLN A 233 -19.05 17.69 2.22
C GLN A 233 -17.60 17.47 2.69
N ILE A 234 -17.07 16.24 2.57
CA ILE A 234 -15.68 15.95 2.92
C ILE A 234 -14.70 16.73 2.05
N LEU A 235 -14.90 16.79 0.74
CA LEU A 235 -14.04 17.56 -0.18
C LEU A 235 -14.07 19.05 0.14
N ALA A 236 -15.26 19.61 0.43
CA ALA A 236 -15.39 21.01 0.81
C ALA A 236 -14.66 21.31 2.12
N TRP A 237 -14.84 20.46 3.13
CA TRP A 237 -14.16 20.57 4.43
C TRP A 237 -12.64 20.53 4.30
N ARG A 238 -12.11 19.64 3.46
CA ARG A 238 -10.66 19.44 3.31
C ARG A 238 -10.02 20.30 2.22
N SER A 239 -10.77 21.18 1.55
CA SER A 239 -10.28 22.00 0.44
C SER A 239 -9.16 22.98 0.81
N ASN A 240 -9.11 23.42 2.07
CA ASN A 240 -8.14 24.40 2.57
C ASN A 240 -7.44 23.93 3.85
N ASP A 241 -7.22 22.63 3.99
CA ASP A 241 -6.66 22.04 5.20
C ASP A 241 -5.13 22.14 5.33
N GLY A 242 -4.48 22.92 4.47
CA GLY A 242 -3.02 23.14 4.50
C GLY A 242 -2.18 22.14 3.70
N ALA A 243 -2.74 21.01 3.24
CA ALA A 243 -1.95 19.97 2.58
C ALA A 243 -1.29 20.42 1.27
N ASN A 244 -1.94 21.32 0.53
CA ASN A 244 -1.44 21.88 -0.73
C ASN A 244 -0.64 23.17 -0.54
N ALA A 245 -0.38 23.59 0.70
CA ALA A 245 0.44 24.77 0.96
C ALA A 245 1.89 24.49 0.52
N HIS A 246 2.58 25.53 0.04
CA HIS A 246 4.00 25.46 -0.23
C HIS A 246 4.73 26.39 0.73
N ILE A 247 5.59 25.83 1.57
CA ILE A 247 6.43 26.61 2.48
C ILE A 247 7.91 26.48 2.09
N PRO A 248 8.68 27.57 2.17
CA PRO A 248 10.11 27.50 1.95
C PRO A 248 10.77 26.69 3.08
N TYR A 249 11.66 25.77 2.72
CA TYR A 249 12.46 25.01 3.67
C TYR A 249 13.93 25.09 3.29
N THR A 250 14.76 25.55 4.23
CA THR A 250 16.22 25.60 4.05
C THR A 250 16.84 24.46 4.86
N PRO A 251 17.48 23.47 4.22
CA PRO A 251 18.19 22.42 4.94
C PRO A 251 19.29 22.96 5.85
N GLY A 252 19.54 22.27 6.95
CA GLY A 252 20.56 22.68 7.91
C GLY A 252 21.98 22.27 7.51
N THR A 253 22.97 22.88 8.16
CA THR A 253 24.40 22.62 7.92
C THR A 253 25.16 22.26 9.19
N ALA A 254 24.68 22.67 10.37
CA ALA A 254 25.32 22.35 11.64
C ALA A 254 25.21 20.84 11.99
N PRO A 255 26.11 20.27 12.81
CA PRO A 255 25.97 18.89 13.27
C PRO A 255 24.58 18.59 13.84
N GLY A 256 24.03 17.41 13.50
CA GLY A 256 22.68 17.01 13.91
C GLY A 256 21.54 17.49 13.01
N GLN A 257 21.74 18.54 12.19
CA GLN A 257 20.66 19.07 11.35
C GLN A 257 20.46 18.25 10.07
N TRP A 258 19.22 18.00 9.66
CA TRP A 258 18.94 17.26 8.43
C TRP A 258 19.39 18.05 7.19
N ARG A 259 19.88 17.29 6.22
CA ARG A 259 20.29 17.77 4.90
C ARG A 259 19.97 16.70 3.86
N PRO A 260 19.76 17.07 2.58
CA PRO A 260 19.54 16.11 1.52
C PRO A 260 20.66 15.07 1.44
N THR A 261 20.28 13.82 1.17
CA THR A 261 21.19 12.67 1.16
C THR A 261 21.35 12.10 -0.26
N PRO A 262 22.47 11.43 -0.57
CA PRO A 262 22.64 10.74 -1.84
C PRO A 262 21.60 9.61 -2.02
N PRO A 263 21.35 9.16 -3.26
CA PRO A 263 21.97 9.65 -4.50
C PRO A 263 21.30 10.91 -5.07
N GLY A 264 20.04 11.16 -4.71
CA GLY A 264 19.23 12.18 -5.37
C GLY A 264 19.36 13.60 -4.81
N PHE A 265 19.80 13.75 -3.55
CA PHE A 265 19.83 15.05 -2.86
C PHE A 265 18.52 15.83 -3.00
N LEU A 266 17.40 15.11 -2.93
CA LEU A 266 16.05 15.65 -3.15
C LEU A 266 15.70 16.70 -2.08
N PRO A 267 14.85 17.70 -2.43
CA PRO A 267 14.36 18.68 -1.47
C PRO A 267 13.57 18.02 -0.34
N ALA A 268 13.40 18.72 0.79
CA ALA A 268 12.62 18.23 1.92
C ALA A 268 11.18 17.90 1.49
N LEU A 269 10.71 16.70 1.83
CA LEU A 269 9.35 16.24 1.51
C LEU A 269 8.32 16.85 2.46
N ASP A 270 7.40 17.63 1.92
CA ASP A 270 6.24 18.20 2.61
C ASP A 270 6.57 18.93 3.92
N PRO A 271 7.44 19.96 3.90
CA PRO A 271 7.75 20.74 5.10
C PRO A 271 6.52 21.43 5.72
N GLN A 272 5.45 21.65 4.94
CA GLN A 272 4.17 22.22 5.38
C GLN A 272 3.30 21.24 6.19
N TRP A 273 3.60 19.95 6.15
CA TRP A 273 2.72 18.93 6.72
C TRP A 273 2.38 19.09 8.22
N PRO A 274 3.25 19.66 9.08
CA PRO A 274 2.89 19.97 10.47
C PRO A 274 1.66 20.87 10.63
N ASP A 275 1.41 21.73 9.64
CA ASP A 275 0.32 22.71 9.65
C ASP A 275 -0.96 22.20 8.98
N VAL A 276 -0.97 20.93 8.52
CA VAL A 276 -2.19 20.31 8.01
C VAL A 276 -3.21 20.21 9.14
N THR A 277 -4.44 20.66 8.88
CA THR A 277 -5.53 20.58 9.86
C THR A 277 -5.75 19.10 10.22
N PRO A 278 -5.66 18.70 11.50
CA PRO A 278 -5.84 17.29 11.84
C PRO A 278 -7.27 16.78 11.57
N PHE A 279 -7.42 15.46 11.62
CA PHE A 279 -8.69 14.75 11.46
C PHE A 279 -9.35 14.49 12.82
N ALA A 280 -8.59 14.02 13.80
CA ALA A 280 -9.02 13.75 15.17
C ALA A 280 -8.28 14.57 16.23
N MET A 281 -6.98 14.79 16.05
CA MET A 281 -6.18 15.61 16.94
C MET A 281 -6.67 17.07 16.94
N ILE A 282 -6.28 17.81 17.97
CA ILE A 282 -6.55 19.23 18.12
C ILE A 282 -5.49 20.05 17.37
N THR A 283 -4.22 19.64 17.43
CA THR A 283 -3.09 20.30 16.74
C THR A 283 -2.06 19.27 16.27
N GLY A 284 -1.26 19.59 15.25
CA GLY A 284 -0.20 18.69 14.77
C GLY A 284 0.85 18.36 15.84
N SER A 285 1.07 19.26 16.80
CA SER A 285 2.02 19.07 17.91
C SER A 285 1.48 18.31 19.12
N GLN A 286 0.20 17.90 19.12
CA GLN A 286 -0.45 17.31 20.30
C GLN A 286 0.29 16.09 20.86
N PHE A 287 0.89 15.27 19.99
CA PHE A 287 1.64 14.08 20.36
C PHE A 287 3.14 14.23 20.16
N ARG A 288 3.66 15.44 19.90
CA ARG A 288 5.09 15.66 19.69
C ARG A 288 5.88 15.15 20.92
N PRO A 289 6.81 14.21 20.76
CA PRO A 289 7.61 13.71 21.87
C PRO A 289 8.64 14.75 22.29
N GLY A 290 9.39 14.47 23.36
CA GLY A 290 10.60 15.24 23.68
C GLY A 290 11.67 15.19 22.57
N PRO A 291 12.76 15.96 22.69
CA PRO A 291 13.83 15.95 21.69
C PRO A 291 14.56 14.60 21.62
N PRO A 292 15.19 14.27 20.49
CA PRO A 292 16.03 13.07 20.38
C PRO A 292 17.24 13.14 21.33
N PRO A 293 17.90 11.99 21.62
CA PRO A 293 19.10 11.97 22.43
C PRO A 293 20.16 12.97 21.94
N ALA A 294 20.81 13.65 22.88
CA ALA A 294 21.85 14.63 22.57
C ALA A 294 23.00 13.98 21.77
N LEU A 295 23.54 14.70 20.78
CA LEU A 295 24.67 14.22 19.99
C LEU A 295 25.86 13.89 20.91
N GLY A 296 26.48 12.73 20.68
CA GLY A 296 27.60 12.24 21.48
C GLY A 296 27.22 11.63 22.82
N SER A 297 25.95 11.64 23.22
CA SER A 297 25.48 10.90 24.41
C SER A 297 25.65 9.39 24.25
N PRO A 298 25.72 8.61 25.34
CA PRO A 298 25.80 7.15 25.25
C PRO A 298 24.68 6.52 24.40
N ASP A 299 23.44 6.98 24.57
CA ASP A 299 22.28 6.48 23.80
C ASP A 299 22.38 6.82 22.32
N TYR A 300 22.82 8.03 21.99
CA TYR A 300 23.05 8.45 20.61
C TYR A 300 24.14 7.60 19.95
N ASN A 301 25.29 7.45 20.61
CA ASN A 301 26.42 6.68 20.07
C ASN A 301 26.06 5.21 19.88
N ALA A 302 25.35 4.61 20.85
CA ALA A 302 24.88 3.24 20.75
C ALA A 302 23.94 3.05 19.55
N ALA A 303 23.03 3.99 19.30
CA ALA A 303 22.13 3.95 18.16
C ALA A 303 22.86 4.13 16.82
N VAL A 304 23.87 5.01 16.74
CA VAL A 304 24.72 5.15 15.55
C VAL A 304 25.45 3.84 15.26
N SER A 305 26.14 3.26 16.24
CA SER A 305 26.87 1.99 16.07
C SER A 305 25.96 0.82 15.69
N GLN A 306 24.73 0.77 16.23
CA GLN A 306 23.75 -0.24 15.84
C GLN A 306 23.38 -0.13 14.36
N VAL A 307 23.10 1.09 13.88
CA VAL A 307 22.72 1.31 12.48
C VAL A 307 23.90 1.12 11.54
N GLU A 308 25.11 1.51 11.94
CA GLU A 308 26.33 1.26 11.16
C GLU A 308 26.55 -0.24 10.94
N SER A 309 26.42 -1.04 12.00
CA SER A 309 26.61 -2.50 11.98
C SER A 309 25.50 -3.25 11.23
N LEU A 310 24.23 -2.88 11.44
CA LEU A 310 23.08 -3.62 10.90
C LEU A 310 22.48 -3.01 9.63
N GLY A 311 22.71 -1.73 9.35
CA GLY A 311 22.00 -0.97 8.33
C GLY A 311 22.72 -0.87 7.00
N GLY A 312 24.03 -1.18 6.96
CA GLY A 312 24.85 -1.08 5.76
C GLY A 312 24.42 -2.08 4.67
N VAL A 313 24.50 -1.68 3.40
CA VAL A 313 24.17 -2.57 2.26
C VAL A 313 25.02 -3.85 2.28
N ASP A 314 26.30 -3.74 2.67
CA ASP A 314 27.26 -4.85 2.76
C ASP A 314 27.44 -5.37 4.19
N SER A 315 26.46 -5.17 5.07
CA SER A 315 26.51 -5.59 6.47
C SER A 315 26.78 -7.11 6.59
N THR A 316 27.78 -7.47 7.38
CA THR A 316 28.08 -8.87 7.76
C THR A 316 27.44 -9.29 9.08
N THR A 317 26.81 -8.37 9.81
CA THR A 317 26.13 -8.64 11.10
C THR A 317 24.63 -8.90 10.93
N ARG A 318 23.96 -8.14 10.05
CA ARG A 318 22.54 -8.32 9.71
C ARG A 318 22.28 -9.70 9.13
N THR A 319 21.30 -10.40 9.67
CA THR A 319 20.88 -11.73 9.20
C THR A 319 20.10 -11.65 7.87
N PRO A 320 19.96 -12.78 7.15
CA PRO A 320 19.12 -12.83 5.95
C PRO A 320 17.66 -12.46 6.22
N ASP A 321 17.07 -12.90 7.34
CA ASP A 321 15.69 -12.55 7.71
C ASP A 321 15.56 -11.05 8.01
N GLN A 322 16.51 -10.44 8.72
CA GLN A 322 16.51 -8.98 8.94
C GLN A 322 16.63 -8.19 7.63
N THR A 323 17.36 -8.71 6.63
CA THR A 323 17.39 -8.12 5.29
C THR A 323 16.01 -8.23 4.62
N GLN A 324 15.35 -9.39 4.71
CA GLN A 324 14.00 -9.57 4.19
C GLN A 324 13.00 -8.63 4.88
N ILE A 325 13.08 -8.47 6.20
CA ILE A 325 12.26 -7.54 6.99
C ILE A 325 12.43 -6.10 6.49
N ALA A 326 13.67 -5.65 6.27
CA ALA A 326 13.95 -4.30 5.78
C ALA A 326 13.33 -4.02 4.41
N LEU A 327 13.36 -5.01 3.52
CA LEU A 327 12.80 -4.90 2.17
C LEU A 327 11.27 -5.05 2.17
N PHE A 328 10.73 -5.93 3.00
CA PHE A 328 9.29 -6.17 3.14
C PHE A 328 8.55 -4.91 3.60
N TRP A 329 9.11 -4.16 4.54
CA TRP A 329 8.51 -2.92 5.06
C TRP A 329 9.11 -1.67 4.41
N SER A 330 9.76 -1.76 3.24
CA SER A 330 10.47 -0.63 2.63
C SER A 330 9.51 0.49 2.21
N ASP A 331 8.38 0.10 1.61
CA ASP A 331 7.21 0.92 1.24
C ASP A 331 7.56 2.25 0.55
N GLY A 332 8.45 2.17 -0.45
CA GLY A 332 8.92 3.30 -1.24
C GLY A 332 7.95 3.75 -2.34
N ALA A 333 8.38 4.69 -3.19
CA ALA A 333 7.59 5.15 -4.33
C ALA A 333 7.18 3.97 -5.25
N GLY A 334 5.93 3.99 -5.72
CA GLY A 334 5.34 2.95 -6.57
C GLY A 334 4.68 1.80 -5.79
N THR A 335 4.80 1.81 -4.46
CA THR A 335 4.00 0.97 -3.55
C THR A 335 2.78 1.74 -3.04
N ASP A 336 1.92 1.08 -2.28
CA ASP A 336 0.85 1.71 -1.52
C ASP A 336 1.34 2.54 -0.31
N THR A 337 2.65 2.58 -0.05
CA THR A 337 3.33 3.27 1.06
C THR A 337 2.89 2.75 2.44
N PRO A 338 3.55 3.12 3.55
CA PRO A 338 3.21 2.55 4.87
C PRO A 338 1.73 2.63 5.26
N PRO A 339 1.01 3.76 5.12
CA PRO A 339 -0.42 3.79 5.43
C PRO A 339 -1.24 2.84 4.55
N GLY A 340 -0.89 2.70 3.28
CA GLY A 340 -1.57 1.78 2.37
C GLY A 340 -1.30 0.31 2.66
N HIS A 341 -0.06 -0.03 3.03
CA HIS A 341 0.30 -1.38 3.46
C HIS A 341 -0.50 -1.82 4.69
N TRP A 342 -0.71 -0.92 5.67
CA TRP A 342 -1.58 -1.18 6.82
C TRP A 342 -3.06 -1.32 6.43
N ASN A 343 -3.51 -0.63 5.38
CA ASN A 343 -4.83 -0.83 4.79
C ASN A 343 -4.96 -2.20 4.11
N ALA A 344 -3.96 -2.65 3.35
CA ALA A 344 -3.95 -3.99 2.75
C ALA A 344 -4.00 -5.09 3.82
N ILE A 345 -3.31 -4.90 4.96
CA ILE A 345 -3.42 -5.77 6.12
C ILE A 345 -4.86 -5.76 6.69
N ALA A 346 -5.46 -4.57 6.83
CA ALA A 346 -6.83 -4.42 7.32
C ALA A 346 -7.85 -5.12 6.39
N GLU A 347 -7.72 -4.99 5.07
CA GLU A 347 -8.53 -5.71 4.07
C GLU A 347 -8.45 -7.21 4.28
N GLN A 348 -7.22 -7.75 4.42
CA GLN A 348 -7.03 -9.17 4.57
C GLN A 348 -7.70 -9.71 5.84
N VAL A 349 -7.58 -9.00 6.96
CA VAL A 349 -8.19 -9.43 8.23
C VAL A 349 -9.71 -9.26 8.22
N ALA A 350 -10.22 -8.14 7.70
CA ALA A 350 -11.66 -7.90 7.57
C ALA A 350 -12.34 -9.01 6.74
N MET A 351 -11.70 -9.46 5.66
CA MET A 351 -12.18 -10.59 4.87
C MET A 351 -12.10 -11.93 5.62
N GLN A 352 -11.02 -12.18 6.37
CA GLN A 352 -10.88 -13.37 7.19
C GLN A 352 -12.00 -13.49 8.22
N GLU A 353 -12.35 -12.37 8.87
CA GLU A 353 -13.39 -12.28 9.88
C GLU A 353 -14.81 -12.16 9.30
N LYS A 354 -14.93 -11.98 7.98
CA LYS A 354 -16.21 -11.84 7.23
C LYS A 354 -17.05 -10.68 7.73
N ASP A 355 -16.40 -9.53 7.91
CA ASP A 355 -17.04 -8.33 8.43
C ASP A 355 -18.16 -7.81 7.51
N SER A 356 -19.13 -7.12 8.13
CA SER A 356 -20.22 -6.45 7.41
C SER A 356 -19.75 -5.13 6.79
N VAL A 357 -20.40 -4.68 5.71
CA VAL A 357 -20.10 -3.39 5.05
C VAL A 357 -20.06 -2.21 6.03
N ALA A 358 -20.99 -2.15 6.99
CA ALA A 358 -21.04 -1.06 7.98
C ALA A 358 -19.86 -1.12 8.98
N ARG A 359 -19.42 -2.33 9.32
CA ARG A 359 -18.27 -2.54 10.19
C ARG A 359 -16.97 -2.21 9.48
N ASP A 360 -16.82 -2.61 8.22
CA ASP A 360 -15.67 -2.26 7.38
C ASP A 360 -15.59 -0.75 7.15
N ALA A 361 -16.72 -0.09 6.84
CA ALA A 361 -16.74 1.36 6.66
C ALA A 361 -16.23 2.09 7.92
N ARG A 362 -16.63 1.62 9.12
CA ARG A 362 -16.14 2.18 10.38
C ARG A 362 -14.66 1.85 10.64
N LEU A 363 -14.25 0.62 10.36
CA LEU A 363 -12.87 0.17 10.50
C LEU A 363 -11.91 1.03 9.68
N PHE A 364 -12.15 1.12 8.37
CA PHE A 364 -11.27 1.84 7.44
C PHE A 364 -11.27 3.34 7.73
N ALA A 365 -12.43 3.94 8.05
CA ALA A 365 -12.46 5.35 8.44
C ALA A 365 -11.66 5.62 9.72
N GLN A 366 -11.83 4.82 10.79
CA GLN A 366 -11.09 5.03 12.03
C GLN A 366 -9.59 4.76 11.85
N LEU A 367 -9.22 3.75 11.07
CA LEU A 367 -7.83 3.45 10.72
C LEU A 367 -7.19 4.62 9.99
N ASP A 368 -7.81 5.12 8.93
CA ASP A 368 -7.21 6.14 8.09
C ASP A 368 -7.22 7.53 8.72
N ILE A 369 -8.21 7.84 9.57
CA ILE A 369 -8.17 9.03 10.43
C ILE A 369 -6.94 8.97 11.35
N ALA A 370 -6.69 7.81 11.98
CA ALA A 370 -5.50 7.63 12.83
C ALA A 370 -4.20 7.70 12.03
N LEU A 371 -4.16 7.11 10.84
CA LEU A 371 -2.98 7.16 9.97
C LEU A 371 -2.71 8.57 9.45
N ALA A 372 -3.73 9.33 9.03
CA ALA A 372 -3.56 10.71 8.60
C ALA A 372 -2.95 11.58 9.71
N ASP A 373 -3.50 11.48 10.91
CA ASP A 373 -3.00 12.21 12.08
C ASP A 373 -1.62 11.73 12.54
N ALA A 374 -1.32 10.44 12.43
CA ALA A 374 0.02 9.91 12.63
C ALA A 374 1.04 10.53 11.66
N GLY A 375 0.64 10.74 10.39
CA GLY A 375 1.44 11.46 9.41
C GLY A 375 1.69 12.91 9.82
N ILE A 376 0.65 13.62 10.26
CA ILE A 376 0.75 15.02 10.73
C ILE A 376 1.70 15.10 11.94
N ALA A 377 1.49 14.30 12.98
CA ALA A 377 2.31 14.30 14.18
C ALA A 377 3.77 13.88 13.94
N ALA A 378 4.00 12.89 13.06
CA ALA A 378 5.36 12.48 12.69
C ALA A 378 6.10 13.58 11.92
N TRP A 379 5.44 14.25 10.97
CA TRP A 379 6.05 15.36 10.25
C TRP A 379 6.29 16.57 11.14
N ASP A 380 5.37 16.84 12.08
CA ASP A 380 5.53 17.85 13.11
C ASP A 380 6.82 17.63 13.92
N ALA A 381 7.03 16.42 14.46
CA ALA A 381 8.27 16.09 15.16
C ALA A 381 9.51 16.20 14.25
N LYS A 382 9.42 15.70 13.01
CA LYS A 382 10.52 15.74 12.03
C LYS A 382 11.01 17.13 11.76
N TYR A 383 10.11 18.07 11.48
CA TYR A 383 10.47 19.43 11.14
C TYR A 383 10.73 20.30 12.36
N ALA A 384 10.15 19.99 13.53
CA ALA A 384 10.49 20.64 14.80
C ALA A 384 11.93 20.32 15.25
N TYR A 385 12.36 19.07 15.12
CA TYR A 385 13.70 18.65 15.57
C TYR A 385 14.75 18.65 14.48
N ASN A 386 14.35 18.60 13.20
CA ASN A 386 15.22 18.68 12.04
C ASN A 386 16.44 17.74 12.14
N PHE A 387 16.24 16.51 12.60
CA PHE A 387 17.34 15.60 12.95
C PHE A 387 17.89 14.86 11.72
N TRP A 388 19.22 14.79 11.59
CA TRP A 388 19.90 14.17 10.45
C TRP A 388 19.74 12.66 10.35
N ARG A 389 19.97 12.11 9.16
CA ARG A 389 19.87 10.68 8.89
C ARG A 389 21.17 9.93 9.25
N PRO A 390 21.12 8.62 9.55
CA PRO A 390 22.32 7.84 9.88
C PRO A 390 23.44 7.95 8.85
N ILE A 391 23.11 7.90 7.55
CA ILE A 391 24.09 8.05 6.46
C ILE A 391 24.92 9.34 6.60
N THR A 392 24.33 10.44 7.06
CA THR A 392 25.00 11.75 7.18
C THR A 392 26.09 11.75 8.25
N VAL A 393 25.90 11.00 9.34
CA VAL A 393 26.91 10.90 10.40
C VAL A 393 27.90 9.77 10.13
N ILE A 394 27.43 8.61 9.70
CA ILE A 394 28.31 7.44 9.46
C ILE A 394 29.31 7.75 8.33
N GLN A 395 28.91 8.46 7.27
CA GLN A 395 29.83 8.83 6.19
C GLN A 395 30.93 9.83 6.59
N GLN A 396 30.87 10.42 7.79
CA GLN A 396 31.98 11.22 8.29
C GLN A 396 33.15 10.34 8.74
N THR A 397 32.89 9.11 9.17
CA THR A 397 33.91 8.13 9.62
C THR A 397 34.18 7.05 8.58
N ASP A 398 33.15 6.60 7.86
CA ASP A 398 33.25 5.67 6.72
C ASP A 398 32.54 6.27 5.48
N PRO A 399 33.26 7.04 4.65
CA PRO A 399 32.70 7.66 3.45
C PRO A 399 32.12 6.68 2.43
N THR A 400 32.42 5.39 2.55
CA THR A 400 31.94 4.35 1.62
C THR A 400 30.64 3.69 2.09
N TRP A 401 30.27 3.84 3.36
CA TRP A 401 29.07 3.26 3.92
C TRP A 401 27.81 3.74 3.20
N LYS A 402 26.93 2.79 2.86
CA LYS A 402 25.63 3.06 2.26
C LYS A 402 24.55 2.27 2.98
N PRO A 403 23.37 2.85 3.23
CA PRO A 403 22.25 2.12 3.81
C PRO A 403 21.72 1.07 2.82
N LEU A 404 21.12 0.00 3.35
CA LEU A 404 20.48 -1.05 2.54
C LEU A 404 19.33 -0.50 1.70
N ILE A 405 18.49 0.37 2.27
CA ILE A 405 17.41 1.05 1.54
C ILE A 405 17.74 2.52 1.33
N THR A 406 17.27 3.08 0.22
CA THR A 406 17.52 4.49 -0.10
C THR A 406 16.96 5.39 1.00
N THR A 407 17.78 6.34 1.47
CA THR A 407 17.38 7.27 2.54
C THR A 407 16.29 8.23 2.03
N PRO A 408 15.11 8.29 2.68
CA PRO A 408 14.06 9.22 2.29
C PRO A 408 14.42 10.68 2.57
N ASN A 409 13.91 11.59 1.73
CA ASN A 409 14.22 13.02 1.69
C ASN A 409 13.48 13.85 2.74
N PHE A 410 13.50 13.43 4.00
CA PHE A 410 12.95 14.15 5.15
C PHE A 410 13.71 13.82 6.45
N PRO A 411 13.62 14.66 7.50
CA PRO A 411 14.30 14.44 8.77
C PRO A 411 14.02 13.08 9.41
N SER A 412 14.95 12.61 10.25
CA SER A 412 14.91 11.26 10.81
C SER A 412 13.90 11.11 11.95
N TYR A 413 13.93 12.01 12.93
CA TYR A 413 13.23 11.81 14.21
C TYR A 413 11.83 12.44 14.23
N VAL A 414 10.75 11.71 14.49
CA VAL A 414 10.65 10.25 14.73
C VAL A 414 10.47 9.47 13.42
N SER A 415 10.55 8.13 13.48
CA SER A 415 10.27 7.27 12.32
C SER A 415 8.79 7.35 11.93
N GLY A 416 8.52 7.72 10.68
CA GLY A 416 7.16 7.77 10.13
C GLY A 416 6.53 6.37 10.06
N HIS A 417 7.28 5.36 9.59
CA HIS A 417 6.81 3.97 9.55
C HIS A 417 6.41 3.48 10.94
N SER A 418 7.24 3.76 11.95
CA SER A 418 6.97 3.38 13.34
C SER A 418 5.71 4.06 13.88
N THR A 419 5.50 5.33 13.51
CA THR A 419 4.31 6.09 13.94
C THR A 419 3.04 5.58 13.28
N PHE A 420 3.03 5.40 11.95
CA PHE A 420 1.89 4.81 11.24
C PHE A 420 1.57 3.42 11.78
N SER A 421 2.59 2.58 11.99
CA SER A 421 2.42 1.21 12.48
C SER A 421 1.86 1.16 13.91
N GLY A 422 2.37 2.02 14.80
CA GLY A 422 1.84 2.13 16.15
C GLY A 422 0.38 2.59 16.19
N ALA A 423 -0.03 3.49 15.31
CA ALA A 423 -1.42 3.93 15.22
C ALA A 423 -2.32 2.83 14.65
N ALA A 424 -1.90 2.22 13.54
CA ALA A 424 -2.65 1.14 12.89
C ALA A 424 -2.88 -0.05 13.80
N GLU A 425 -1.85 -0.51 14.52
CA GLU A 425 -1.99 -1.70 15.36
C GLU A 425 -3.01 -1.50 16.48
N VAL A 426 -3.07 -0.31 17.09
CA VAL A 426 -4.04 -0.01 18.16
C VAL A 426 -5.45 -0.01 17.60
N VAL A 427 -5.69 0.65 16.45
CA VAL A 427 -7.01 0.66 15.82
C VAL A 427 -7.41 -0.76 15.44
N LEU A 428 -6.57 -1.52 14.74
CA LEU A 428 -6.89 -2.88 14.30
C LEU A 428 -7.13 -3.83 15.49
N SER A 429 -6.33 -3.73 16.55
CA SER A 429 -6.55 -4.50 17.77
C SER A 429 -7.85 -4.14 18.48
N SER A 430 -8.35 -2.90 18.36
CA SER A 430 -9.65 -2.53 18.93
C SER A 430 -10.84 -3.20 18.23
N PHE A 431 -10.70 -3.51 16.93
CA PHE A 431 -11.74 -4.20 16.16
C PHE A 431 -11.66 -5.72 16.31
N PHE A 432 -10.46 -6.28 16.16
CA PHE A 432 -10.29 -7.73 15.99
C PHE A 432 -9.70 -8.42 17.23
N GLY A 433 -9.33 -7.63 18.25
CA GLY A 433 -8.64 -8.11 19.44
C GLY A 433 -7.12 -8.10 19.30
N PRO A 434 -6.39 -8.34 20.42
CA PRO A 434 -4.94 -8.18 20.48
C PRO A 434 -4.16 -9.34 19.83
N ASN A 435 -4.78 -10.50 19.63
CA ASN A 435 -4.11 -11.73 19.19
C ASN A 435 -4.81 -12.32 17.95
N VAL A 436 -4.61 -11.67 16.82
CA VAL A 436 -5.13 -12.10 15.52
C VAL A 436 -3.97 -12.60 14.68
N THR A 437 -4.05 -13.85 14.23
CA THR A 437 -3.09 -14.39 13.27
C THR A 437 -3.51 -14.00 11.86
N PHE A 438 -2.59 -13.38 11.13
CA PHE A 438 -2.78 -13.00 9.74
C PHE A 438 -1.46 -13.13 8.97
N SER A 439 -1.57 -13.20 7.65
CA SER A 439 -0.42 -13.09 6.75
C SER A 439 -0.40 -11.71 6.11
N ALA A 440 0.73 -11.25 5.59
CA ALA A 440 0.82 -10.03 4.82
C ALA A 440 1.81 -10.20 3.67
N THR A 441 1.60 -9.44 2.60
CA THR A 441 2.47 -9.37 1.42
C THR A 441 2.95 -7.93 1.24
N SER A 442 4.03 -7.73 0.49
CA SER A 442 4.61 -6.41 0.25
C SER A 442 4.81 -6.15 -1.24
N ASP A 443 4.41 -4.96 -1.69
CA ASP A 443 4.73 -4.45 -3.03
C ASP A 443 6.24 -4.28 -3.22
N GLY A 444 6.95 -3.90 -2.16
CA GLY A 444 8.40 -3.73 -2.15
C GLY A 444 9.17 -5.06 -2.21
N LEU A 445 8.49 -6.17 -1.94
CA LEU A 445 9.07 -7.51 -2.00
C LEU A 445 8.07 -8.56 -2.53
N PRO A 446 7.73 -8.51 -3.84
CA PRO A 446 6.73 -9.40 -4.43
C PRO A 446 7.08 -10.88 -4.26
N GLY A 447 6.07 -11.69 -3.97
CA GLY A 447 6.20 -13.14 -3.79
C GLY A 447 6.66 -13.57 -2.38
N VAL A 448 6.94 -12.63 -1.48
CA VAL A 448 7.19 -12.92 -0.06
C VAL A 448 5.91 -12.69 0.74
N THR A 449 5.57 -13.67 1.56
CA THR A 449 4.50 -13.59 2.56
C THR A 449 5.10 -13.74 3.94
N ARG A 450 4.72 -12.87 4.87
CA ARG A 450 5.07 -12.96 6.29
C ARG A 450 3.81 -13.24 7.11
N THR A 451 3.95 -13.99 8.20
CA THR A 451 2.82 -14.33 9.09
C THR A 451 3.09 -13.76 10.47
N PHE A 452 2.08 -13.12 11.04
CA PHE A 452 2.10 -12.47 12.34
C PHE A 452 1.01 -13.05 13.22
N THR A 453 1.23 -13.10 14.54
CA THR A 453 0.24 -13.54 15.53
C THR A 453 -0.46 -12.36 16.24
N SER A 454 -0.03 -11.13 15.95
CA SER A 454 -0.69 -9.91 16.41
C SER A 454 -0.27 -8.71 15.54
N PHE A 455 -1.10 -7.66 15.53
CA PHE A 455 -0.74 -6.39 14.89
C PHE A 455 0.46 -5.72 15.59
N ALA A 456 0.59 -5.89 16.90
CA ALA A 456 1.76 -5.44 17.67
C ALA A 456 3.06 -6.04 17.15
N GLN A 457 3.06 -7.34 16.86
CA GLN A 457 4.23 -8.02 16.28
C GLN A 457 4.58 -7.43 14.91
N ALA A 458 3.58 -7.20 14.06
CA ALA A 458 3.80 -6.59 12.74
C ALA A 458 4.33 -5.14 12.88
N ALA A 459 3.78 -4.35 13.80
CA ALA A 459 4.22 -2.97 14.04
C ALA A 459 5.65 -2.87 14.59
N ASP A 460 6.01 -3.74 15.54
CA ASP A 460 7.36 -3.80 16.10
C ASP A 460 8.38 -4.24 15.03
N GLU A 461 8.00 -5.19 14.16
CA GLU A 461 8.82 -5.60 13.02
C GLU A 461 8.98 -4.48 11.99
N ALA A 462 7.89 -3.80 11.62
CA ALA A 462 7.90 -2.64 10.73
C ALA A 462 8.78 -1.51 11.27
N GLY A 463 8.76 -1.29 12.58
CA GLY A 463 9.65 -0.36 13.26
C GLY A 463 11.13 -0.75 13.16
N MET A 464 11.45 -2.02 13.47
CA MET A 464 12.81 -2.54 13.40
C MET A 464 13.38 -2.58 11.98
N SER A 465 12.52 -2.77 10.97
CA SER A 465 12.90 -2.75 9.55
C SER A 465 13.69 -1.50 9.17
N ARG A 466 13.46 -0.37 9.83
CA ARG A 466 14.10 0.91 9.50
C ARG A 466 15.55 1.00 9.98
N ILE A 467 15.88 0.26 11.04
CA ILE A 467 17.25 0.09 11.54
C ILE A 467 17.99 -0.87 10.60
N TYR A 468 17.37 -2.00 10.26
CA TYR A 468 17.94 -2.98 9.31
C TYR A 468 18.14 -2.39 7.91
N GLY A 469 17.28 -1.45 7.51
CA GLY A 469 17.39 -0.67 6.28
C GLY A 469 18.46 0.41 6.31
N GLY A 470 18.99 0.78 7.47
CA GLY A 470 20.05 1.78 7.63
C GLY A 470 19.59 3.25 7.61
N ILE A 471 18.30 3.53 7.79
CA ILE A 471 17.77 4.88 7.56
C ILE A 471 17.19 5.56 8.81
N HIS A 472 17.08 4.86 9.93
CA HIS A 472 16.58 5.38 11.20
C HIS A 472 17.40 4.83 12.37
N TYR A 473 17.48 5.62 13.44
CA TYR A 473 18.05 5.21 14.72
C TYR A 473 17.03 4.41 15.54
N SER A 474 17.49 3.63 16.53
CA SER A 474 16.59 2.91 17.44
C SER A 474 15.64 3.85 18.21
N PHE A 475 16.10 5.02 18.61
CA PHE A 475 15.26 6.02 19.27
C PHE A 475 14.20 6.65 18.35
N ASP A 476 14.44 6.70 17.03
CA ASP A 476 13.41 7.11 16.06
C ASP A 476 12.26 6.10 16.05
N ASN A 477 12.61 4.81 16.16
CA ASN A 477 11.65 3.72 16.16
C ASN A 477 10.85 3.66 17.46
N THR A 478 11.53 3.52 18.61
CA THR A 478 10.86 3.33 19.91
C THR A 478 9.95 4.51 20.25
N THR A 479 10.41 5.74 20.01
CA THR A 479 9.59 6.94 20.22
C THR A 479 8.45 7.00 19.20
N GLY A 480 8.72 6.71 17.93
CA GLY A 480 7.69 6.72 16.88
C GLY A 480 6.56 5.72 17.16
N LEU A 481 6.89 4.48 17.55
CA LEU A 481 5.90 3.48 17.95
C LEU A 481 5.07 3.94 19.14
N ALA A 482 5.71 4.45 20.19
CA ALA A 482 5.01 4.95 21.38
C ALA A 482 4.07 6.12 21.04
N MET A 483 4.52 7.05 20.20
CA MET A 483 3.72 8.18 19.73
C MET A 483 2.52 7.71 18.89
N GLY A 484 2.74 6.81 17.93
CA GLY A 484 1.71 6.22 17.11
C GLY A 484 0.65 5.48 17.94
N ARG A 485 1.09 4.66 18.91
CA ARG A 485 0.19 3.93 19.82
C ARG A 485 -0.69 4.88 20.63
N ALA A 486 -0.11 5.93 21.21
CA ALA A 486 -0.86 6.93 21.98
C ALA A 486 -1.91 7.66 21.12
N LEU A 487 -1.54 7.98 19.87
CA LEU A 487 -2.45 8.61 18.91
C LEU A 487 -3.56 7.66 18.47
N GLY A 488 -3.23 6.41 18.13
CA GLY A 488 -4.21 5.39 17.77
C GLY A 488 -5.23 5.17 18.89
N GLN A 489 -4.77 5.11 20.15
CA GLN A 489 -5.65 5.02 21.31
C GLN A 489 -6.57 6.23 21.43
N TYR A 490 -6.02 7.44 21.26
CA TYR A 490 -6.81 8.67 21.27
C TYR A 490 -7.92 8.66 20.19
N VAL A 491 -7.62 8.17 18.99
CA VAL A 491 -8.65 8.06 17.93
C VAL A 491 -9.73 7.03 18.29
N VAL A 492 -9.33 5.86 18.78
CA VAL A 492 -10.27 4.81 19.24
C VAL A 492 -11.22 5.34 20.31
N ASP A 493 -10.73 6.18 21.22
CA ASP A 493 -11.48 6.70 22.35
C ASP A 493 -12.36 7.92 22.03
N ASN A 494 -12.15 8.58 20.88
CA ASN A 494 -12.79 9.88 20.60
C ASN A 494 -13.50 9.99 19.24
N VAL A 495 -13.31 9.03 18.32
CA VAL A 495 -13.80 9.15 16.93
C VAL A 495 -14.64 7.94 16.56
N LEU A 496 -15.78 8.16 15.91
CA LEU A 496 -16.72 7.12 15.48
C LEU A 496 -17.18 6.21 16.64
N LEU A 497 -17.48 6.83 17.77
CA LEU A 497 -17.95 6.11 18.96
C LEU A 497 -19.32 5.48 18.69
N PRO A 498 -19.63 4.32 19.32
CA PRO A 498 -20.97 3.78 19.28
C PRO A 498 -22.00 4.83 19.73
N PRO A 499 -23.25 4.79 19.20
CA PRO A 499 -24.27 5.74 19.61
C PRO A 499 -24.45 5.69 21.13
N LYS A 500 -24.49 6.87 21.77
CA LYS A 500 -24.77 6.95 23.21
C LYS A 500 -26.10 6.25 23.48
N THR A 501 -26.06 5.24 24.35
CA THR A 501 -27.28 4.56 24.79
C THR A 501 -28.11 5.57 25.59
N PRO A 502 -29.39 5.79 25.25
CA PRO A 502 -30.21 6.83 25.89
C PRO A 502 -30.44 6.61 27.38
#